data_AF-A0A6A5R2D0-F1
#
_entry.id   AF-A0A6A5R2D0-F1
#
_cell.length_a   1.000
_cell.length_b   1.000
_cell.length_c   1.000
_cell.angle_alpha   90.00
_cell.angle_beta   90.00
_cell.angle_gamma   90.00
#
_symmetry.space_group_name_H-M   'P 1'
#
loop_
_entity.id
_entity.type
_entity.pdbx_description
1 polymer ?
#
loop_
_entity_poly.entity_id
_entity_poly.type
_entity_poly.pdbx_seq_one_letter_code
_entity_poly.pdbx_strand_id
1 'polypeptide(L)'
;VYSTKAKLRNPSTYAARFLLKPTSKITLPKNTRREIASAYYQLKLGHGYNKAYLHNIQKTESSKCSCGYTQTPQHLLLSCRNYREARKKIKSSLQETRLTISLLLDTNRGI
;
A
#
# COMPACT_ATOMS: atom_id res chain seq x y z
N VAL A 1 25.73 -3.98 -9.07
CA VAL A 1 27.01 -3.94 -9.81
C VAL A 1 27.49 -2.51 -10.12
N TYR A 2 26.60 -1.55 -10.44
CA TYR A 2 26.97 -0.15 -10.67
C TYR A 2 27.51 0.58 -9.40
N SER A 3 26.88 0.38 -8.24
CA SER A 3 27.21 1.12 -7.01
C SER A 3 28.60 0.84 -6.45
N THR A 4 29.12 -0.38 -6.59
CA THR A 4 30.45 -0.76 -6.08
C THR A 4 31.58 -0.11 -6.88
N LYS A 5 31.45 -0.05 -8.21
CA LYS A 5 32.40 0.65 -9.09
C LYS A 5 32.42 2.15 -8.83
N ALA A 6 31.26 2.76 -8.54
CA ALA A 6 31.16 4.19 -8.21
C ALA A 6 31.85 4.54 -6.88
N LYS A 7 31.71 3.69 -5.85
CA LYS A 7 32.38 3.87 -4.54
C LYS A 7 33.91 3.78 -4.65
N LEU A 8 34.42 2.86 -5.47
CA LEU A 8 35.86 2.68 -5.71
C LEU A 8 36.49 3.90 -6.41
N ARG A 9 35.75 4.55 -7.33
CA ARG A 9 36.23 5.74 -8.03
C ARG A 9 36.16 7.02 -7.20
N ASN A 10 35.17 7.15 -6.31
CA ASN A 10 35.07 8.32 -5.44
C ASN A 10 34.49 7.93 -4.06
N PRO A 11 35.30 7.96 -2.98
CA PRO A 11 34.87 7.60 -1.63
C PRO A 11 33.96 8.65 -0.98
N SER A 12 33.86 9.87 -1.51
CA SER A 12 32.93 10.91 -1.03
C SER A 12 31.53 10.79 -1.63
N THR A 13 31.28 9.78 -2.47
CA THR A 13 29.97 9.59 -3.10
C THR A 13 28.88 9.33 -2.07
N TYR A 14 27.67 9.82 -2.36
CA TYR A 14 26.50 9.65 -1.50
C TYR A 14 26.26 8.20 -1.08
N ALA A 15 26.39 7.25 -2.03
CA ALA A 15 26.25 5.83 -1.76
C ALA A 15 27.35 5.25 -0.84
N ALA A 16 28.54 5.86 -0.79
CA ALA A 16 29.63 5.47 0.11
C ALA A 16 29.35 5.96 1.54
N ARG A 17 28.85 7.19 1.69
CA ARG A 17 28.50 7.80 2.99
C ARG A 17 27.25 7.20 3.62
N PHE A 18 26.23 6.91 2.81
CA PHE A 18 24.96 6.37 3.29
C PHE A 18 24.83 4.92 2.85
N LEU A 19 24.80 4.00 3.82
CA LEU A 19 24.42 2.61 3.60
C LEU A 19 22.93 2.56 3.23
N LEU A 20 22.64 2.74 1.94
CA LEU A 20 21.35 2.42 1.36
C LEU A 20 21.15 0.92 1.50
N LYS A 21 20.55 0.47 2.60
CA LYS A 21 19.99 -0.86 2.71
C LYS A 21 18.68 -0.81 1.93
N PRO A 22 18.59 -1.40 0.72
CA PRO A 22 17.29 -1.54 0.09
C PRO A 22 16.44 -2.34 1.07
N THR A 23 15.47 -1.68 1.69
CA THR A 23 14.47 -2.34 2.52
C THR A 23 13.88 -3.49 1.72
N SER A 24 13.78 -4.67 2.34
CA SER A 24 13.29 -5.93 1.78
C SER A 24 12.44 -5.73 0.52
N LYS A 25 12.97 -6.20 -0.62
CA LYS A 25 12.29 -6.10 -1.92
C LYS A 25 10.88 -6.62 -1.75
N ILE A 26 9.90 -5.78 -2.05
CA ILE A 26 8.52 -6.15 -1.76
C ILE A 26 8.11 -7.27 -2.73
N THR A 27 7.87 -8.45 -2.17
CA THR A 27 7.47 -9.65 -2.92
C THR A 27 5.97 -9.64 -3.13
N LEU A 28 5.56 -9.33 -4.36
CA LEU A 28 4.21 -9.57 -4.85
C LEU A 28 4.13 -11.00 -5.39
N PRO A 29 2.93 -11.63 -5.40
CA PRO A 29 2.77 -12.89 -6.09
C PRO A 29 3.16 -12.76 -7.58
N LYS A 30 3.64 -13.87 -8.15
CA LYS A 30 4.03 -13.89 -9.57
C LYS A 30 2.77 -13.63 -10.42
N ASN A 31 2.93 -12.86 -11.50
CA ASN A 31 1.86 -12.51 -12.46
C ASN A 31 0.81 -11.47 -11.98
N THR A 32 1.09 -10.69 -10.92
CA THR A 32 0.21 -9.56 -10.57
C THR A 32 0.37 -8.43 -11.58
N ARG A 33 -0.74 -7.90 -12.10
CA ARG A 33 -0.73 -6.69 -12.93
C ARG A 33 -0.17 -5.51 -12.12
N ARG A 34 0.62 -4.66 -12.79
CA ARG A 34 1.25 -3.47 -12.19
C ARG A 34 0.23 -2.54 -11.52
N GLU A 35 -0.95 -2.40 -12.10
CA GLU A 35 -2.05 -1.57 -11.58
C GLU A 35 -2.51 -2.04 -10.20
N ILE A 36 -2.73 -3.34 -10.05
CA ILE A 36 -3.17 -3.98 -8.80
C ILE A 36 -2.09 -3.83 -7.74
N ALA A 37 -0.83 -4.10 -8.10
CA ALA A 37 0.32 -3.92 -7.24
C ALA A 37 0.45 -2.48 -6.73
N SER A 38 0.30 -1.50 -7.63
CA SER A 38 0.34 -0.07 -7.26
C SER A 38 -0.81 0.29 -6.33
N ALA A 39 -2.03 -0.15 -6.62
CA ALA A 39 -3.19 0.10 -5.78
C ALA A 39 -3.01 -0.49 -4.38
N TYR A 40 -2.44 -1.69 -4.28
CA TYR A 40 -2.10 -2.33 -3.01
C TYR A 40 -1.14 -1.47 -2.17
N TYR A 41 -0.04 -0.99 -2.75
CA TYR A 41 0.90 -0.14 -2.00
C TYR A 41 0.34 1.22 -1.64
N GLN A 42 -0.46 1.82 -2.51
CA GLN A 42 -1.17 3.05 -2.21
C GLN A 42 -2.12 2.89 -1.02
N LEU A 43 -2.80 1.74 -0.91
CA LEU A 43 -3.62 1.41 0.26
C LEU A 43 -2.77 1.18 1.51
N LYS A 44 -1.65 0.45 1.39
CA LYS A 44 -0.74 0.16 2.50
C LYS A 44 -0.09 1.42 3.09
N LEU A 45 0.36 2.33 2.23
CA LEU A 45 0.95 3.60 2.65
C LEU A 45 -0.10 4.63 3.06
N GLY A 46 -1.36 4.44 2.66
CA GLY A 46 -2.43 5.43 2.81
C GLY A 46 -2.34 6.63 1.86
N HIS A 47 -1.25 6.72 1.09
CA HIS A 47 -0.99 7.75 0.10
C HIS A 47 -1.39 7.24 -1.29
N GLY A 48 -2.57 7.66 -1.76
CA GLY A 48 -3.13 7.22 -3.03
C GLY A 48 -4.46 7.89 -3.35
N TYR A 49 -5.27 7.25 -4.20
CA TYR A 49 -6.59 7.75 -4.60
C TYR A 49 -7.67 7.60 -3.51
N ASN A 50 -7.32 7.88 -2.26
CA ASN A 50 -8.25 7.99 -1.14
C ASN A 50 -8.66 9.45 -0.99
N LYS A 51 -9.96 9.76 -0.93
CA LYS A 51 -10.41 11.16 -0.79
C LYS A 51 -9.84 11.87 0.44
N ALA A 52 -9.57 11.15 1.54
CA ALA A 52 -8.90 11.76 2.69
C ALA A 52 -7.52 12.33 2.33
N TYR A 53 -6.72 11.58 1.57
CA TYR A 53 -5.42 12.05 1.10
C TYR A 53 -5.57 13.13 0.01
N LEU A 54 -6.46 12.91 -0.96
CA LEU A 54 -6.70 13.87 -2.04
C LEU A 54 -7.18 15.23 -1.53
N HIS A 55 -7.98 15.25 -0.46
CA HIS A 55 -8.43 16.47 0.18
C HIS A 55 -7.28 17.22 0.84
N ASN A 56 -6.36 16.51 1.50
CA ASN A 56 -5.18 17.11 2.12
C ASN A 56 -4.27 17.80 1.10
N ILE A 57 -4.19 17.27 -0.12
CA ILE A 57 -3.44 17.89 -1.23
C ILE A 57 -4.32 18.81 -2.10
N GLN A 58 -5.51 19.18 -1.63
CA GLN A 58 -6.44 20.10 -2.28
C GLN A 58 -6.83 19.68 -3.72
N LYS A 59 -6.91 18.37 -3.97
CA LYS A 59 -7.35 17.78 -5.25
C LYS A 59 -8.83 17.41 -5.26
N THR A 60 -9.51 17.46 -4.11
CA THR A 60 -10.95 17.23 -4.03
C THR A 60 -11.56 18.08 -2.94
N GLU A 61 -12.79 18.55 -3.17
CA GLU A 61 -13.54 19.39 -2.23
C GLU A 61 -13.98 18.65 -0.96
N SER A 62 -14.03 17.31 -0.98
CA SER A 62 -14.52 16.55 0.16
C SER A 62 -13.70 15.30 0.45
N SER A 63 -13.36 15.11 1.72
CA SER A 63 -12.69 13.91 2.23
C SER A 63 -13.63 12.72 2.43
N LYS A 64 -14.94 12.90 2.17
CA LYS A 64 -16.00 11.94 2.50
C LYS A 64 -16.22 10.90 1.39
N CYS A 65 -16.35 9.65 1.80
CA CYS A 65 -16.84 8.55 0.98
C CYS A 65 -18.34 8.72 0.71
N SER A 66 -18.87 8.06 -0.33
CA SER A 66 -20.31 8.07 -0.63
C SER A 66 -21.18 7.45 0.46
N CYS A 67 -20.58 6.69 1.39
CA CYS A 67 -21.27 6.18 2.58
C CYS A 67 -21.35 7.21 3.74
N GLY A 68 -20.79 8.42 3.57
CA GLY A 68 -20.83 9.51 4.55
C GLY A 68 -19.62 9.62 5.48
N TYR A 69 -18.79 8.57 5.60
CA TYR A 69 -17.59 8.56 6.45
C TYR A 69 -16.35 9.05 5.71
N THR A 70 -15.32 9.48 6.45
CA THR A 70 -14.01 9.85 5.88
C THR A 70 -13.40 8.67 5.11
N GLN A 71 -13.02 8.89 3.85
CA GLN A 71 -12.50 7.81 3.00
C GLN A 71 -11.02 7.54 3.29
N THR A 72 -10.76 6.76 4.33
CA THR A 72 -9.44 6.20 4.64
C THR A 72 -9.30 4.78 4.08
N PRO A 73 -8.07 4.27 3.87
CA PRO A 73 -7.85 2.87 3.50
C PRO A 73 -8.52 1.89 4.48
N GLN A 74 -8.45 2.20 5.78
CA GLN A 74 -9.10 1.41 6.83
C GLN A 74 -10.61 1.37 6.68
N HIS A 75 -11.21 2.52 6.40
CA HIS A 75 -12.63 2.59 6.13
C HIS A 75 -12.99 1.75 4.89
N LEU A 76 -12.27 1.92 3.78
CA LEU A 76 -12.53 1.19 2.54
C LEU A 76 -12.48 -0.33 2.73
N LEU A 77 -11.43 -0.82 3.39
CA LEU A 77 -11.16 -2.25 3.54
C LEU A 77 -12.00 -2.92 4.63
N LEU A 78 -12.36 -2.22 5.71
CA LEU A 78 -13.00 -2.84 6.89
C LEU A 78 -14.49 -2.51 7.02
N SER A 79 -14.92 -1.28 6.74
CA SER A 79 -16.26 -0.81 7.12
C SER A 79 -17.12 -0.24 5.99
N CYS A 80 -16.53 0.13 4.84
CA CYS A 80 -17.26 0.83 3.78
C CYS A 80 -18.42 0.01 3.24
N ARG A 81 -19.64 0.58 3.21
CA ARG A 81 -20.86 -0.11 2.77
C ARG A 81 -20.76 -0.61 1.32
N ASN A 82 -20.11 0.14 0.44
CA ASN A 82 -20.00 -0.17 -0.98
C ASN A 82 -19.18 -1.45 -1.25
N TYR A 83 -18.20 -1.74 -0.39
CA TYR A 83 -17.32 -2.90 -0.55
C TYR A 83 -17.75 -4.10 0.30
N ARG A 84 -19.00 -4.14 0.76
CA ARG A 84 -19.52 -5.23 1.62
C ARG A 84 -19.40 -6.59 0.94
N GLU A 85 -19.77 -6.69 -0.33
CA GLU A 85 -19.72 -7.97 -1.07
C GLU A 85 -18.28 -8.43 -1.33
N ALA A 86 -17.36 -7.50 -1.65
CA ALA A 86 -15.95 -7.81 -1.76
C ALA A 86 -15.37 -8.33 -0.43
N ARG A 87 -15.72 -7.70 0.70
CA ARG A 87 -15.29 -8.17 2.03
C ARG A 87 -15.80 -9.57 2.34
N LYS A 88 -17.04 -9.91 1.97
CA LYS A 88 -17.56 -11.27 2.18
C LYS A 88 -16.73 -12.31 1.44
N LYS A 89 -16.36 -12.04 0.17
CA LYS A 89 -15.50 -12.94 -0.62
C LYS A 89 -14.12 -13.14 0.02
N ILE A 90 -13.53 -12.07 0.55
CA ILE A 90 -12.24 -12.14 1.26
C ILE A 90 -12.38 -12.97 2.54
N LYS A 91 -13.44 -12.75 3.34
CA LYS A 91 -13.71 -13.53 4.55
C LYS A 91 -13.88 -15.02 4.25
N SER A 92 -14.64 -15.37 3.22
CA SER A 92 -14.81 -16.77 2.83
C SER A 92 -13.51 -17.40 2.34
N SER A 93 -12.68 -16.63 1.62
CA SER A 93 -11.38 -17.13 1.13
C SER A 93 -10.36 -17.34 2.25
N LEU A 94 -10.36 -16.48 3.27
CA LEU A 94 -9.45 -16.56 4.42
C LEU A 94 -9.98 -17.48 5.53
N GLN A 95 -11.27 -17.87 5.48
CA GLN A 95 -11.97 -18.58 6.56
C GLN A 95 -11.95 -17.80 7.89
N GLU A 96 -11.90 -16.47 7.82
CA GLU A 96 -11.76 -15.59 8.98
C GLU A 96 -13.04 -14.77 9.23
N THR A 97 -13.43 -14.65 10.49
CA THR A 97 -14.64 -13.91 10.90
C THR A 97 -14.39 -12.40 10.96
N ARG A 98 -13.18 -12.00 11.37
CA ARG A 98 -12.77 -10.62 11.60
C ARG A 98 -11.58 -10.24 10.71
N LEU A 99 -11.75 -9.19 9.92
CA LEU A 99 -10.67 -8.62 9.12
C LEU A 99 -9.97 -7.51 9.91
N THR A 100 -8.65 -7.53 9.93
CA THR A 100 -7.81 -6.44 10.45
C THR A 100 -6.92 -5.91 9.33
N ILE A 101 -6.45 -4.66 9.44
CA ILE A 101 -5.54 -4.11 8.43
C ILE A 101 -4.26 -4.94 8.34
N SER A 102 -3.67 -5.32 9.48
CA SER A 102 -2.42 -6.08 9.51
C SER A 102 -2.56 -7.44 8.83
N LEU A 103 -3.72 -8.09 8.95
CA LEU A 103 -4.00 -9.35 8.25
C LEU A 103 -4.11 -9.16 6.72
N LEU A 104 -4.55 -7.99 6.25
CA LEU A 104 -4.75 -7.75 4.83
C LEU A 104 -3.52 -7.16 4.14
N LEU A 105 -2.76 -6.31 4.83
CA LEU A 105 -1.69 -5.50 4.25
C LEU A 105 -0.29 -5.86 4.77
N ASP A 106 -0.17 -6.50 5.93
CA ASP A 106 1.13 -6.80 6.56
C ASP A 106 1.47 -8.30 6.57
N THR A 107 0.71 -9.14 5.85
CA THR A 107 1.06 -10.54 5.69
C THR A 107 2.30 -10.70 4.81
N ASN A 108 3.29 -11.44 5.31
CA ASN A 108 4.47 -11.84 4.53
C ASN A 108 4.13 -12.70 3.32
N ARG A 109 3.01 -13.43 3.38
CA ARG A 109 2.38 -14.03 2.21
C ARG A 109 1.50 -12.97 1.58
N GLY A 110 1.98 -12.38 0.49
CA GLY A 110 1.15 -11.54 -0.38
C GLY A 110 -0.06 -12.34 -0.84
N ILE A 111 -1.24 -11.73 -0.75
CA ILE A 111 -2.45 -12.21 -1.41
C ILE A 111 -2.24 -12.13 -2.92
#